data_AF-A0A0X4ET24-F1
#
_entry.id   AF-A0A0X4ET24-F1
#
_cell.length_a   1.000
_cell.length_b   1.000
_cell.length_c   1.000
_cell.angle_alpha   90.00
_cell.angle_beta   90.00
_cell.angle_gamma   90.00
#
_symmetry.space_group_name_H-M   'P 1'
#
loop_
_entity.id
_entity.type
_entity.pdbx_description
1 polymer ?
#
loop_
_entity_poly.entity_id
_entity_poly.type
_entity_poly.pdbx_seq_one_letter_code
_entity_poly.pdbx_strand_id
1 'polypeptide(L)'
;MSTWTSISVGNFTLYDTQNDYHKWYFQEGDRVREIDKEEDGVWSKETFIGYRTTVAQMRRRLQLNGYDRAALERDFSTANESWKAESIAELAELESEEPPCGEDYRQYRITWLKHIIPVLEKATLDDWLERLNKVACWPSNESNFSQRLKWVETGDPVLSLMVSPVDDYCSWVGDSNFNFPCTKQDFYSLAVLLITEDDALCELDLKWLISAGWVDDFDDLEEQHAGATQPLRHARQSLSELSALVTSAPKNPVLLRMCYSGIITIMEAYLADIFIRAVKHPSVKRRFVESYDKFKSSTRKPLSDIYNQLDSLDKVIEEELFSLSFHHIPTVTKLYQECLLIRFPPDILKDIARSVIIRHDIVHRNGRDKKGKHHLIECHHVNQLETLMHEFLEGIDKQILDGLRLPFHNENEFQM
;
A
#
# COMPACT_ATOMS: atom_id res chain seq x y z
N MET A 1 2.76 -6.61 -15.37
CA MET A 1 2.35 -7.98 -14.96
C MET A 1 1.20 -7.82 -13.99
N SER A 2 0.17 -8.66 -14.09
CA SER A 2 -0.90 -8.65 -13.08
C SER A 2 -0.34 -9.16 -11.75
N THR A 3 -0.72 -8.51 -10.65
CA THR A 3 -0.35 -8.91 -9.28
C THR A 3 -1.62 -9.09 -8.47
N TRP A 4 -1.62 -10.02 -7.53
CA TRP A 4 -2.76 -10.27 -6.65
C TRP A 4 -2.37 -9.97 -5.21
N THR A 5 -3.30 -9.37 -4.47
CA THR A 5 -3.25 -9.26 -3.01
C THR A 5 -4.40 -10.03 -2.42
N SER A 6 -4.20 -10.56 -1.22
CA SER A 6 -5.22 -11.35 -0.53
C SER A 6 -5.32 -10.98 0.94
N ILE A 7 -6.53 -11.08 1.46
CA ILE A 7 -6.77 -11.16 2.91
C ILE A 7 -6.83 -12.64 3.26
N SER A 8 -5.97 -13.08 4.17
CA SER A 8 -5.88 -14.48 4.56
C SER A 8 -5.94 -14.68 6.07
N VAL A 9 -6.42 -15.87 6.46
CA VAL A 9 -6.44 -16.37 7.83
C VAL A 9 -6.04 -17.85 7.78
N GLY A 10 -4.82 -18.16 8.22
CA GLY A 10 -4.26 -19.51 8.07
C GLY A 10 -4.24 -19.95 6.60
N ASN A 11 -4.92 -21.05 6.29
CA ASN A 11 -5.02 -21.59 4.92
C ASN A 11 -6.20 -21.03 4.12
N PHE A 12 -6.98 -20.12 4.69
CA PHE A 12 -8.14 -19.54 4.02
C PHE A 12 -7.78 -18.20 3.40
N THR A 13 -8.12 -18.06 2.13
CA THR A 13 -8.24 -16.75 1.49
C THR A 13 -9.67 -16.24 1.66
N LEU A 14 -9.81 -15.08 2.28
CA LEU A 14 -11.08 -14.40 2.51
C LEU A 14 -11.46 -13.51 1.34
N TYR A 15 -10.52 -12.69 0.86
CA TYR A 15 -10.67 -11.78 -0.27
C TYR A 15 -9.43 -11.85 -1.14
N ASP A 16 -9.63 -11.72 -2.46
CA ASP A 16 -8.56 -11.55 -3.44
C ASP A 16 -8.84 -10.31 -4.29
N THR A 17 -7.81 -9.52 -4.55
CA THR A 17 -7.91 -8.31 -5.38
C THR A 17 -6.78 -8.28 -6.39
N GLN A 18 -7.09 -7.97 -7.64
CA GLN A 18 -6.11 -7.90 -8.72
C GLN A 18 -5.65 -6.46 -8.95
N ASN A 19 -4.34 -6.24 -8.93
CA ASN A 19 -3.64 -4.96 -9.16
C ASN A 19 -4.04 -3.83 -8.20
N ASP A 20 -4.72 -4.15 -7.11
CA ASP A 20 -5.13 -3.23 -6.05
C ASP A 20 -5.28 -4.05 -4.75
N TYR A 21 -5.73 -3.43 -3.67
CA TYR A 21 -6.07 -4.09 -2.43
C TYR A 21 -7.39 -3.61 -1.84
N HIS A 22 -8.16 -4.55 -1.30
CA HIS A 22 -9.30 -4.22 -0.45
C HIS A 22 -8.86 -4.15 1.01
N LYS A 23 -8.86 -2.96 1.62
CA LYS A 23 -8.47 -2.78 3.02
C LYS A 23 -9.42 -3.45 4.02
N TRP A 24 -10.67 -3.71 3.64
CA TRP A 24 -11.70 -4.32 4.51
C TRP A 24 -11.80 -3.61 5.88
N TYR A 25 -11.89 -4.35 6.98
CA TYR A 25 -11.95 -3.81 8.35
C TYR A 25 -10.56 -3.62 9.01
N PHE A 26 -9.47 -3.62 8.25
CA PHE A 26 -8.16 -3.22 8.77
C PHE A 26 -8.12 -1.71 9.05
N GLN A 27 -7.37 -1.31 10.08
CA GLN A 27 -7.19 0.07 10.52
C GLN A 27 -5.74 0.50 10.30
N GLU A 28 -5.47 1.81 10.33
CA GLU A 28 -4.10 2.35 10.23
C GLU A 28 -3.14 1.77 11.28
N GLY A 29 -3.66 1.45 12.48
CA GLY A 29 -2.87 0.83 13.55
C GLY A 29 -2.49 -0.63 13.31
N ASP A 30 -3.06 -1.29 12.30
CA ASP A 30 -2.71 -2.67 11.94
C ASP A 30 -1.57 -2.72 10.91
N ARG A 31 -1.05 -1.57 10.46
CA ARG A 31 0.07 -1.52 9.51
C ARG A 31 1.32 -2.14 10.15
N VAL A 32 1.92 -3.09 9.45
CA VAL A 32 3.14 -3.78 9.84
C VAL A 32 4.12 -3.77 8.67
N ARG A 33 5.39 -3.53 8.99
CA ARG A 33 6.50 -3.59 8.04
C ARG A 33 7.64 -4.39 8.67
N GLU A 34 7.81 -5.62 8.20
CA GLU A 34 8.83 -6.57 8.64
C GLU A 34 9.61 -7.04 7.42
N ILE A 35 10.88 -6.62 7.29
CA ILE A 35 11.73 -7.02 6.17
C ILE A 35 12.79 -7.99 6.69
N ASP A 36 12.74 -9.24 6.21
CA ASP A 36 13.85 -10.19 6.39
C ASP A 36 14.70 -10.17 5.12
N LYS A 37 15.95 -9.70 5.26
CA LYS A 37 17.03 -9.59 4.25
C LYS A 37 16.63 -9.41 2.77
N GLU A 38 17.13 -8.33 2.17
CA GLU A 38 17.21 -8.19 0.72
C GLU A 38 18.42 -8.97 0.19
N GLU A 39 18.20 -10.17 -0.38
CA GLU A 39 19.21 -10.81 -1.24
C GLU A 39 18.99 -10.32 -2.68
N ASP A 40 20.01 -9.72 -3.28
CA ASP A 40 20.01 -9.26 -4.68
C ASP A 40 18.86 -8.30 -5.07
N GLY A 41 18.38 -7.50 -4.11
CA GLY A 41 17.30 -6.53 -4.34
C GLY A 41 15.90 -7.16 -4.45
N VAL A 42 15.73 -8.41 -4.01
CA VAL A 42 14.45 -9.11 -3.96
C VAL A 42 14.10 -9.43 -2.50
N TRP A 43 12.86 -9.13 -2.11
CA TRP A 43 12.37 -9.43 -0.76
C TRP A 43 12.20 -10.93 -0.54
N SER A 44 12.78 -11.44 0.55
CA SER A 44 12.65 -12.83 1.01
C SER A 44 11.18 -13.23 1.22
N LYS A 45 10.90 -14.53 1.29
CA LYS A 45 9.53 -15.02 1.53
C LYS A 45 8.99 -14.59 2.90
N GLU A 46 9.90 -14.34 3.82
CA GLU A 46 9.66 -13.98 5.21
C GLU A 46 9.35 -12.48 5.38
N THR A 47 9.63 -11.64 4.38
CA THR A 47 9.22 -10.23 4.37
C THR A 47 7.69 -10.12 4.35
N PHE A 48 7.14 -9.33 5.28
CA PHE A 48 5.74 -8.97 5.35
C PHE A 48 5.59 -7.44 5.38
N ILE A 49 4.81 -6.91 4.45
CA ILE A 49 4.44 -5.49 4.45
C ILE A 49 2.96 -5.41 4.12
N GLY A 50 2.17 -4.89 5.06
CA GLY A 50 0.72 -4.91 4.92
C GLY A 50 0.00 -4.71 6.25
N TYR A 51 -1.25 -5.16 6.32
CA TYR A 51 -2.06 -5.03 7.53
C TYR A 51 -2.18 -6.37 8.24
N ARG A 52 -1.93 -6.39 9.55
CA ARG A 52 -1.98 -7.60 10.38
C ARG A 52 -2.70 -7.31 11.68
N THR A 53 -3.67 -8.16 12.02
CA THR A 53 -4.39 -8.09 13.29
C THR A 53 -4.76 -9.50 13.75
N THR A 54 -5.26 -9.66 14.96
CA THR A 54 -5.73 -10.98 15.44
C THR A 54 -7.14 -11.29 14.95
N VAL A 55 -7.45 -12.58 14.79
CA VAL A 55 -8.81 -13.05 14.48
C VAL A 55 -9.83 -12.51 15.49
N ALA A 56 -9.49 -12.47 16.79
CA ALA A 56 -10.36 -11.88 17.82
C ALA A 56 -10.69 -10.41 17.56
N GLN A 57 -9.69 -9.59 17.20
CA GLN A 57 -9.89 -8.18 16.87
C GLN A 57 -10.74 -8.03 15.60
N MET A 58 -10.47 -8.81 14.56
CA MET A 58 -11.22 -8.75 13.31
C MET A 58 -12.68 -9.18 13.51
N ARG A 59 -12.93 -10.27 14.24
CA ARG A 59 -14.28 -10.73 14.61
C ARG A 59 -15.04 -9.67 15.40
N ARG A 60 -14.36 -8.98 16.32
CA ARG A 60 -14.95 -7.85 17.07
C ARG A 60 -15.36 -6.70 16.14
N ARG A 61 -14.56 -6.37 15.12
CA ARG A 61 -14.87 -5.30 14.15
C ARG A 61 -16.06 -5.66 13.27
N LEU A 62 -16.13 -6.91 12.80
CA LEU A 62 -17.30 -7.44 12.08
C LEU A 62 -18.57 -7.34 12.95
N GLN A 63 -18.49 -7.76 14.21
CA GLN A 63 -19.61 -7.67 15.14
C GLN A 63 -20.11 -6.23 15.33
N LEU A 64 -19.20 -5.26 15.43
CA LEU A 64 -19.55 -3.84 15.53
C LEU A 64 -20.25 -3.31 14.26
N ASN A 65 -20.06 -3.96 13.12
CA ASN A 65 -20.70 -3.65 11.84
C ASN A 65 -21.93 -4.53 11.54
N GLY A 66 -22.43 -5.27 12.52
CA GLY A 66 -23.65 -6.08 12.39
C GLY A 66 -23.45 -7.51 11.92
N TYR A 67 -22.19 -7.96 11.78
CA TYR A 67 -21.85 -9.34 11.44
C TYR A 67 -21.53 -10.12 12.72
N ASP A 68 -22.56 -10.73 13.31
CA ASP A 68 -22.43 -11.63 14.44
C ASP A 68 -22.89 -13.06 14.10
N ARG A 69 -22.66 -14.01 15.01
CA ARG A 69 -23.02 -15.42 14.82
C ARG A 69 -24.51 -15.62 14.53
N ALA A 70 -25.39 -14.78 15.07
CA ALA A 70 -26.83 -14.88 14.85
C ALA A 70 -27.23 -14.31 13.48
N ALA A 71 -26.57 -13.25 13.03
CA ALA A 71 -26.71 -12.72 11.67
C ALA A 71 -26.23 -13.74 10.63
N LEU A 72 -25.10 -14.40 10.87
CA LEU A 72 -24.60 -15.48 10.04
C LEU A 72 -25.61 -16.64 9.94
N GLU A 73 -26.22 -17.07 11.04
CA GLU A 73 -27.23 -18.14 11.02
C GLU A 73 -28.42 -17.79 10.12
N ARG A 74 -28.91 -16.54 10.23
CA ARG A 74 -30.03 -16.07 9.41
C ARG A 74 -29.66 -15.99 7.94
N ASP A 75 -28.47 -15.49 7.62
CA ASP A 75 -27.97 -15.40 6.25
C ASP A 75 -27.79 -16.78 5.63
N PHE A 76 -27.07 -17.66 6.32
CA PHE A 76 -26.85 -19.04 5.92
C PHE A 76 -28.17 -19.77 5.68
N SER A 77 -29.13 -19.66 6.61
CA SER A 77 -30.45 -20.30 6.46
C SER A 77 -31.18 -19.78 5.22
N THR A 78 -31.13 -18.47 4.98
CA THR A 78 -31.77 -17.84 3.81
C THR A 78 -31.13 -18.33 2.51
N ALA A 79 -29.79 -18.34 2.43
CA ALA A 79 -29.05 -18.79 1.26
C ALA A 79 -29.29 -20.28 0.99
N ASN A 80 -29.22 -21.11 2.04
CA ASN A 80 -29.42 -22.55 1.96
C ASN A 80 -30.86 -22.91 1.56
N GLU A 81 -31.87 -22.24 2.12
CA GLU A 81 -33.28 -22.44 1.74
C GLU A 81 -33.56 -22.02 0.30
N SER A 82 -33.00 -20.90 -0.15
CA SER A 82 -33.16 -20.40 -1.51
C SER A 82 -32.47 -21.32 -2.52
N TRP A 83 -31.22 -21.73 -2.23
CA TRP A 83 -30.49 -22.68 -3.06
C TRP A 83 -31.23 -24.02 -3.18
N LYS A 84 -31.78 -24.51 -2.08
CA LYS A 84 -32.60 -25.73 -2.07
C LYS A 84 -33.86 -25.56 -2.93
N ALA A 85 -34.60 -24.47 -2.76
CA ALA A 85 -35.84 -24.22 -3.49
C ALA A 85 -35.59 -24.13 -5.01
N GLU A 86 -34.55 -23.42 -5.43
CA GLU A 86 -34.14 -23.33 -6.83
C GLU A 86 -33.70 -24.69 -7.39
N SER A 87 -32.92 -25.45 -6.62
CA SER A 87 -32.48 -26.80 -7.02
C SER A 87 -33.65 -27.76 -7.21
N ILE A 88 -34.68 -27.68 -6.36
CA ILE A 88 -35.90 -28.50 -6.49
C ILE A 88 -36.70 -28.09 -7.73
N ALA A 89 -36.86 -26.78 -7.97
CA ALA A 89 -37.58 -26.27 -9.13
C ALA A 89 -36.89 -26.69 -10.43
N GLU A 90 -35.55 -26.55 -10.50
CA GLU A 90 -34.74 -26.98 -11.63
C GLU A 90 -34.86 -28.50 -11.85
N LEU A 91 -34.76 -29.31 -10.80
CA LEU A 91 -34.92 -30.76 -10.92
C LEU A 91 -36.29 -31.15 -11.50
N ALA A 92 -37.36 -30.50 -11.06
CA ALA A 92 -38.71 -30.77 -11.54
C ALA A 92 -38.89 -30.40 -13.01
N GLU A 93 -38.36 -29.25 -13.45
CA GLU A 93 -38.34 -28.82 -14.85
C GLU A 93 -37.56 -29.83 -15.70
N LEU A 94 -36.33 -30.15 -15.27
CA LEU A 94 -35.46 -31.11 -15.94
C LEU A 94 -36.02 -32.53 -15.94
N GLU A 95 -36.96 -32.94 -15.08
CA GLU A 95 -37.60 -34.26 -15.16
C GLU A 95 -38.88 -34.26 -16.02
N SER A 96 -39.44 -33.08 -16.32
CA SER A 96 -40.73 -32.94 -17.03
C SER A 96 -40.63 -32.86 -18.56
N GLU A 97 -39.48 -32.47 -19.12
CA GLU A 97 -39.29 -32.30 -20.56
C GLU A 97 -38.91 -33.61 -21.28
N GLU A 98 -39.48 -33.88 -22.48
CA GLU A 98 -39.02 -35.00 -23.32
C GLU A 98 -37.65 -34.67 -23.95
N PRO A 99 -36.68 -35.59 -23.92
CA PRO A 99 -35.30 -35.31 -24.30
C PRO A 99 -35.15 -35.07 -25.82
N PRO A 100 -34.63 -33.92 -26.28
CA PRO A 100 -34.03 -33.87 -27.61
C PRO A 100 -32.74 -34.72 -27.60
N CYS A 101 -32.58 -35.57 -28.61
CA CYS A 101 -31.49 -36.54 -28.75
C CYS A 101 -30.09 -35.99 -28.38
N GLY A 102 -29.41 -36.63 -27.41
CA GLY A 102 -27.99 -36.42 -27.07
C GLY A 102 -27.74 -35.83 -25.67
N GLU A 103 -27.97 -36.61 -24.60
CA GLU A 103 -27.98 -36.15 -23.21
C GLU A 103 -26.88 -36.72 -22.31
N ASP A 104 -25.66 -36.20 -22.41
CA ASP A 104 -24.68 -36.41 -21.33
C ASP A 104 -24.92 -35.38 -20.21
N TYR A 105 -25.00 -34.08 -20.55
CA TYR A 105 -25.07 -32.99 -19.56
C TYR A 105 -26.32 -33.00 -18.67
N ARG A 106 -27.52 -33.19 -19.25
CA ARG A 106 -28.79 -33.19 -18.49
C ARG A 106 -28.81 -34.31 -17.44
N GLN A 107 -28.38 -35.51 -17.82
CA GLN A 107 -28.33 -36.64 -16.90
C GLN A 107 -27.32 -36.42 -15.77
N TYR A 108 -26.16 -35.81 -16.06
CA TYR A 108 -25.22 -35.40 -15.02
C TYR A 108 -25.83 -34.34 -14.08
N ARG A 109 -26.57 -33.36 -14.61
CA ARG A 109 -27.20 -32.31 -13.80
C ARG A 109 -28.30 -32.86 -12.90
N ILE A 110 -29.20 -33.70 -13.41
CA ILE A 110 -30.23 -34.38 -12.62
C ILE A 110 -29.58 -35.19 -11.48
N THR A 111 -28.51 -35.93 -11.80
CA THR A 111 -27.79 -36.74 -10.81
C THR A 111 -27.17 -35.85 -9.72
N TRP A 112 -26.54 -34.76 -10.12
CA TRP A 112 -25.94 -33.79 -9.20
C TRP A 112 -26.99 -33.12 -8.30
N LEU A 113 -28.13 -32.68 -8.85
CA LEU A 113 -29.24 -32.12 -8.08
C LEU A 113 -29.79 -33.11 -7.04
N LYS A 114 -29.90 -34.39 -7.42
CA LYS A 114 -30.32 -35.47 -6.50
C LYS A 114 -29.32 -35.72 -5.37
N HIS A 115 -28.04 -35.40 -5.55
CA HIS A 115 -27.06 -35.44 -4.46
C HIS A 115 -27.17 -34.23 -3.53
N ILE A 116 -27.32 -33.02 -4.07
CA ILE A 116 -27.24 -31.80 -3.26
C ILE A 116 -28.53 -31.49 -2.49
N ILE A 117 -29.72 -31.74 -3.05
CA ILE A 117 -30.99 -31.39 -2.40
C ILE A 117 -31.12 -32.02 -1.00
N PRO A 118 -30.84 -33.33 -0.81
CA PRO A 118 -30.89 -33.94 0.54
C PRO A 118 -29.86 -33.37 1.52
N VAL A 119 -28.73 -32.86 1.02
CA VAL A 119 -27.70 -32.21 1.85
C VAL A 119 -28.22 -30.86 2.33
N LEU A 120 -28.71 -30.02 1.41
CA LEU A 120 -29.27 -28.70 1.72
C LEU A 120 -30.51 -28.79 2.62
N GLU A 121 -31.27 -29.88 2.54
CA GLU A 121 -32.43 -30.11 3.41
C GLU A 121 -32.05 -30.35 4.88
N LYS A 122 -30.91 -31.01 5.13
CA LYS A 122 -30.54 -31.50 6.47
C LYS A 122 -29.43 -30.72 7.15
N ALA A 123 -28.55 -30.08 6.37
CA ALA A 123 -27.36 -29.44 6.90
C ALA A 123 -27.71 -28.15 7.67
N THR A 124 -27.13 -28.00 8.85
CA THR A 124 -27.18 -26.80 9.68
C THR A 124 -25.90 -25.99 9.55
N LEU A 125 -25.89 -24.73 9.98
CA LEU A 125 -24.66 -23.93 9.97
C LEU A 125 -23.54 -24.61 10.79
N ASP A 126 -23.85 -25.20 11.94
CA ASP A 126 -22.84 -25.88 12.76
C ASP A 126 -22.23 -27.09 12.04
N ASP A 127 -23.01 -27.83 11.23
CA ASP A 127 -22.47 -28.91 10.40
C ASP A 127 -21.42 -28.38 9.42
N TRP A 128 -21.68 -27.24 8.78
CA TRP A 128 -20.75 -26.59 7.85
C TRP A 128 -19.51 -26.05 8.57
N LEU A 129 -19.68 -25.37 9.72
CA LEU A 129 -18.56 -24.85 10.51
C LEU A 129 -17.60 -25.98 10.95
N GLU A 130 -18.13 -27.12 11.39
CA GLU A 130 -17.31 -28.29 11.77
C GLU A 130 -16.45 -28.82 10.61
N ARG A 131 -16.95 -28.69 9.37
CA ARG A 131 -16.31 -29.25 8.16
C ARG A 131 -15.44 -28.23 7.42
N LEU A 132 -15.66 -26.93 7.62
CA LEU A 132 -14.79 -25.88 7.10
C LEU A 132 -13.33 -26.10 7.49
N ASN A 133 -13.06 -26.46 8.76
CA ASN A 133 -11.70 -26.77 9.20
C ASN A 133 -11.07 -27.97 8.48
N LYS A 134 -11.88 -28.89 7.92
CA LYS A 134 -11.39 -30.06 7.19
C LYS A 134 -11.07 -29.75 5.72
N VAL A 135 -11.83 -28.84 5.10
CA VAL A 135 -11.62 -28.47 3.68
C VAL A 135 -10.43 -27.54 3.46
N ALA A 136 -9.98 -26.83 4.50
CA ALA A 136 -8.81 -25.95 4.42
C ALA A 136 -7.53 -26.64 3.90
N CYS A 137 -7.45 -27.98 4.05
CA CYS A 137 -6.34 -28.80 3.59
C CYS A 137 -6.63 -29.55 2.28
N TRP A 138 -7.81 -29.35 1.69
CA TRP A 138 -8.20 -30.01 0.45
C TRP A 138 -7.51 -29.33 -0.73
N PRO A 139 -6.91 -30.06 -1.68
CA PRO A 139 -6.27 -29.46 -2.84
C PRO A 139 -7.28 -28.61 -3.62
N SER A 140 -6.89 -27.36 -3.93
CA SER A 140 -7.69 -26.46 -4.75
C SER A 140 -8.00 -27.13 -6.10
N ASN A 141 -9.28 -27.30 -6.40
CA ASN A 141 -9.76 -27.90 -7.64
C ASN A 141 -9.72 -26.85 -8.76
N GLU A 142 -8.53 -26.29 -9.05
CA GLU A 142 -8.38 -25.36 -10.17
C GLU A 142 -8.59 -26.07 -11.50
N SER A 143 -9.78 -25.87 -12.06
CA SER A 143 -10.08 -25.88 -13.49
C SER A 143 -9.74 -27.16 -14.27
N ASN A 144 -10.53 -28.21 -14.06
CA ASN A 144 -10.85 -29.10 -15.17
C ASN A 144 -12.27 -28.80 -15.64
N PHE A 145 -12.41 -28.02 -16.72
CA PHE A 145 -13.69 -27.78 -17.40
C PHE A 145 -14.41 -29.10 -17.74
N SER A 146 -13.67 -30.20 -17.86
CA SER A 146 -14.14 -31.56 -18.10
C SER A 146 -14.83 -32.23 -16.89
N GLN A 147 -14.86 -31.61 -15.70
CA GLN A 147 -15.42 -32.17 -14.46
C GLN A 147 -16.60 -31.37 -13.88
N ARG A 148 -17.16 -30.41 -14.61
CA ARG A 148 -18.37 -29.68 -14.19
C ARG A 148 -19.49 -30.69 -13.86
N LEU A 149 -20.11 -30.57 -12.69
CA LEU A 149 -21.16 -31.47 -12.15
C LEU A 149 -20.71 -32.85 -11.63
N LYS A 150 -19.40 -33.08 -11.41
CA LYS A 150 -18.94 -34.33 -10.80
C LYS A 150 -19.07 -34.29 -9.27
N TRP A 151 -19.97 -35.08 -8.71
CA TRP A 151 -20.05 -35.29 -7.25
C TRP A 151 -18.76 -35.93 -6.71
N VAL A 152 -18.17 -35.32 -5.69
CA VAL A 152 -16.99 -35.83 -4.99
C VAL A 152 -17.44 -36.56 -3.73
N GLU A 153 -17.32 -37.89 -3.72
CA GLU A 153 -17.73 -38.71 -2.59
C GLU A 153 -16.64 -38.74 -1.51
N THR A 154 -16.92 -38.14 -0.36
CA THR A 154 -16.02 -38.10 0.81
C THR A 154 -16.50 -38.99 1.96
N GLY A 155 -17.71 -39.56 1.86
CA GLY A 155 -18.38 -40.27 2.96
C GLY A 155 -19.09 -39.35 3.97
N ASP A 156 -18.89 -38.03 3.88
CA ASP A 156 -19.64 -37.01 4.62
C ASP A 156 -20.40 -36.14 3.61
N PRO A 157 -21.75 -36.14 3.62
CA PRO A 157 -22.53 -35.47 2.58
C PRO A 157 -22.29 -33.95 2.48
N VAL A 158 -22.04 -33.27 3.59
CA VAL A 158 -21.77 -31.83 3.60
C VAL A 158 -20.36 -31.58 3.07
N LEU A 159 -19.37 -32.33 3.52
CA LEU A 159 -18.00 -32.22 3.02
C LEU A 159 -17.92 -32.52 1.51
N SER A 160 -18.64 -33.54 1.06
CA SER A 160 -18.78 -33.88 -0.36
C SER A 160 -19.32 -32.71 -1.17
N LEU A 161 -20.34 -32.00 -0.67
CA LEU A 161 -20.86 -30.80 -1.32
C LEU A 161 -19.83 -29.66 -1.33
N MET A 162 -19.11 -29.43 -0.22
CA MET A 162 -18.12 -28.35 -0.11
C MET A 162 -16.98 -28.45 -1.13
N VAL A 163 -16.57 -29.66 -1.50
CA VAL A 163 -15.44 -29.90 -2.42
C VAL A 163 -15.87 -30.27 -3.84
N SER A 164 -17.17 -30.46 -4.06
CA SER A 164 -17.71 -30.72 -5.40
C SER A 164 -17.79 -29.42 -6.21
N PRO A 165 -17.50 -29.45 -7.52
CA PRO A 165 -17.76 -28.29 -8.38
C PRO A 165 -19.26 -27.96 -8.41
N VAL A 166 -19.60 -26.72 -8.08
CA VAL A 166 -20.93 -26.13 -8.28
C VAL A 166 -20.95 -25.39 -9.62
N ASP A 167 -22.13 -25.15 -10.16
CA ASP A 167 -22.30 -24.31 -11.35
C ASP A 167 -21.78 -22.89 -11.08
N ASP A 168 -21.02 -22.33 -12.03
CA ASP A 168 -20.42 -20.99 -11.93
C ASP A 168 -21.48 -19.89 -11.75
N TYR A 169 -22.76 -20.19 -12.08
CA TYR A 169 -23.89 -19.27 -11.95
C TYR A 169 -24.69 -19.42 -10.64
N CYS A 170 -24.28 -20.28 -9.71
CA CYS A 170 -24.97 -20.41 -8.42
C CYS A 170 -24.71 -19.18 -7.54
N SER A 171 -25.68 -18.26 -7.49
CA SER A 171 -25.60 -17.00 -6.73
C SER A 171 -25.40 -17.19 -5.23
N TRP A 172 -25.79 -18.34 -4.68
CA TRP A 172 -25.76 -18.61 -3.23
C TRP A 172 -24.39 -19.02 -2.70
N VAL A 173 -23.44 -19.28 -3.59
CA VAL A 173 -22.06 -19.66 -3.23
C VAL A 173 -21.00 -18.84 -3.95
N GLY A 174 -21.40 -17.96 -4.88
CA GLY A 174 -20.48 -17.14 -5.69
C GLY A 174 -19.60 -16.19 -4.87
N ASP A 175 -20.06 -15.78 -3.69
CA ASP A 175 -19.32 -14.90 -2.77
C ASP A 175 -18.56 -15.67 -1.67
N SER A 176 -18.30 -16.96 -1.88
CA SER A 176 -17.70 -17.85 -0.87
C SER A 176 -16.69 -18.81 -1.48
N ASN A 177 -15.85 -19.40 -0.62
CA ASN A 177 -15.06 -20.57 -0.99
C ASN A 177 -15.69 -21.86 -0.43
N PHE A 178 -15.36 -22.99 -1.04
CA PHE A 178 -15.84 -24.33 -0.65
C PHE A 178 -17.38 -24.45 -0.60
N ASN A 179 -18.05 -23.74 -1.53
CA ASN A 179 -19.50 -23.73 -1.69
C ASN A 179 -20.28 -23.35 -0.43
N PHE A 180 -19.71 -22.55 0.46
CA PHE A 180 -20.38 -22.15 1.69
C PHE A 180 -21.59 -21.25 1.38
N PRO A 181 -22.84 -21.64 1.74
CA PRO A 181 -24.02 -20.84 1.47
C PRO A 181 -23.99 -19.50 2.20
N CYS A 182 -23.91 -18.41 1.46
CA CYS A 182 -24.05 -17.07 2.00
C CYS A 182 -24.50 -16.08 0.93
N THR A 183 -25.12 -14.98 1.34
CA THR A 183 -25.51 -13.91 0.41
C THR A 183 -24.45 -12.83 0.24
N LYS A 184 -23.42 -12.85 1.09
CA LYS A 184 -22.31 -11.89 1.10
C LYS A 184 -21.02 -12.54 1.62
N GLN A 185 -19.90 -12.12 1.05
CA GLN A 185 -18.57 -12.57 1.43
C GLN A 185 -18.18 -12.29 2.89
N ASP A 186 -18.72 -11.24 3.51
CA ASP A 186 -18.51 -10.94 4.94
C ASP A 186 -19.04 -12.08 5.85
N PHE A 187 -20.10 -12.77 5.45
CA PHE A 187 -20.65 -13.89 6.21
C PHE A 187 -19.78 -15.15 6.09
N TYR A 188 -19.29 -15.47 4.88
CA TYR A 188 -18.29 -16.52 4.70
C TYR A 188 -17.02 -16.21 5.52
N SER A 189 -16.54 -14.97 5.45
CA SER A 189 -15.38 -14.51 6.22
C SER A 189 -15.60 -14.66 7.73
N LEU A 190 -16.77 -14.29 8.24
CA LEU A 190 -17.13 -14.52 9.64
C LEU A 190 -17.17 -16.01 10.00
N ALA A 191 -17.68 -16.88 9.13
CA ALA A 191 -17.66 -18.34 9.33
C ALA A 191 -16.22 -18.86 9.52
N VAL A 192 -15.28 -18.43 8.66
CA VAL A 192 -13.85 -18.76 8.80
C VAL A 192 -13.28 -18.22 10.10
N LEU A 193 -13.61 -16.98 10.47
CA LEU A 193 -13.13 -16.40 11.73
C LEU A 193 -13.70 -17.12 12.97
N LEU A 194 -14.90 -17.68 12.91
CA LEU A 194 -15.53 -18.39 14.04
C LEU A 194 -14.90 -19.75 14.34
N ILE A 195 -14.35 -20.41 13.31
CA ILE A 195 -13.71 -21.73 13.44
C ILE A 195 -12.20 -21.64 13.71
N THR A 196 -11.65 -20.42 13.65
CA THR A 196 -10.23 -20.14 13.83
C THR A 196 -9.97 -19.63 15.25
N GLU A 197 -8.82 -20.01 15.82
CA GLU A 197 -8.36 -19.56 17.15
C GLU A 197 -8.20 -18.03 17.21
N ASP A 198 -8.47 -17.46 18.39
CA ASP A 198 -8.58 -16.02 18.59
C ASP A 198 -7.24 -15.26 18.36
N ASP A 199 -6.12 -15.91 18.63
CA ASP A 199 -4.75 -15.39 18.48
C ASP A 199 -4.14 -15.63 17.10
N ALA A 200 -4.82 -16.38 16.23
CA ALA A 200 -4.41 -16.52 14.84
C ALA A 200 -4.38 -15.15 14.14
N LEU A 201 -3.50 -15.03 13.15
CA LEU A 201 -3.32 -13.80 12.39
C LEU A 201 -4.31 -13.72 11.23
N CYS A 202 -4.90 -12.54 11.07
CA CYS A 202 -5.59 -12.11 9.86
C CYS A 202 -4.72 -11.07 9.17
N GLU A 203 -4.32 -11.37 7.93
CA GLU A 203 -3.29 -10.63 7.22
C GLU A 203 -3.76 -10.21 5.84
N LEU A 204 -3.56 -8.93 5.52
CA LEU A 204 -3.57 -8.40 4.17
C LEU A 204 -2.12 -8.15 3.77
N ASP A 205 -1.57 -9.00 2.90
CA ASP A 205 -0.20 -8.89 2.43
C ASP A 205 -0.13 -8.02 1.15
N LEU A 206 0.58 -6.90 1.25
CA LEU A 206 0.77 -5.94 0.17
C LEU A 206 2.16 -6.05 -0.48
N LYS A 207 3.01 -6.95 -0.01
CA LYS A 207 4.40 -7.10 -0.45
C LYS A 207 4.54 -7.07 -1.98
N TRP A 208 3.80 -7.93 -2.68
CA TRP A 208 3.93 -8.02 -4.13
C TRP A 208 3.38 -6.79 -4.85
N LEU A 209 2.35 -6.15 -4.30
CA LEU A 209 1.76 -4.94 -4.84
C LEU A 209 2.75 -3.76 -4.74
N ILE A 210 3.44 -3.64 -3.61
CA ILE A 210 4.50 -2.64 -3.40
C ILE A 210 5.70 -2.93 -4.31
N SER A 211 6.16 -4.18 -4.37
CA SER A 211 7.31 -4.56 -5.22
C SER A 211 7.06 -4.30 -6.70
N ALA A 212 5.81 -4.43 -7.15
CA ALA A 212 5.40 -4.10 -8.51
C ALA A 212 5.16 -2.60 -8.75
N GLY A 213 5.32 -1.76 -7.72
CA GLY A 213 5.19 -0.30 -7.80
C GLY A 213 3.75 0.20 -7.89
N TRP A 214 2.76 -0.62 -7.52
CA TRP A 214 1.35 -0.23 -7.56
C TRP A 214 0.94 0.62 -6.35
N VAL A 215 1.56 0.37 -5.19
CA VAL A 215 1.31 1.12 -3.95
C VAL A 215 2.62 1.45 -3.26
N ASP A 216 2.64 2.54 -2.50
CA ASP A 216 3.82 2.97 -1.74
C ASP A 216 4.08 2.01 -0.56
N ASP A 217 5.36 1.82 -0.21
CA ASP A 217 5.79 1.11 0.99
C ASP A 217 5.40 1.88 2.27
N PHE A 218 5.39 1.19 3.40
CA PHE A 218 5.23 1.72 4.74
C PHE A 218 6.55 2.25 5.31
N ASP A 219 7.36 2.92 4.48
CA ASP A 219 8.67 3.46 4.85
C ASP A 219 8.58 4.43 6.03
N ASP A 220 7.46 5.12 6.22
CA ASP A 220 7.21 5.95 7.41
C ASP A 220 7.33 5.17 8.72
N LEU A 221 6.95 3.89 8.77
CA LEU A 221 7.15 3.05 9.96
C LEU A 221 8.65 2.77 10.21
N GLU A 222 9.41 2.54 9.14
CA GLU A 222 10.86 2.35 9.21
C GLU A 222 11.56 3.62 9.68
N GLU A 223 11.22 4.76 9.08
CA GLU A 223 11.81 6.07 9.41
C GLU A 223 11.50 6.48 10.85
N GLN A 224 10.29 6.20 11.33
CA GLN A 224 9.91 6.42 12.71
C GLN A 224 10.73 5.57 13.68
N HIS A 225 10.94 4.28 13.36
CA HIS A 225 11.74 3.38 14.18
C HIS A 225 13.23 3.76 14.17
N ALA A 226 13.77 4.09 13.00
CA ALA A 226 15.15 4.53 12.82
C ALA A 226 15.42 5.92 13.44
N GLY A 227 14.38 6.72 13.68
CA GLY A 227 14.49 8.07 14.22
C GLY A 227 15.15 9.06 13.26
N ALA A 228 15.15 8.74 11.96
CA ALA A 228 15.69 9.58 10.88
C ALA A 228 15.05 9.17 9.55
N THR A 229 14.73 10.12 8.68
CA THR A 229 14.28 9.77 7.33
C THR A 229 15.40 9.11 6.52
N GLN A 230 15.05 8.30 5.53
CA GLN A 230 16.02 7.66 4.63
C GLN A 230 16.89 8.71 3.90
N PRO A 231 16.35 9.83 3.35
CA PRO A 231 17.17 10.89 2.80
C PRO A 231 18.19 11.47 3.79
N LEU A 232 17.85 11.63 5.07
CA LEU A 232 18.81 12.12 6.07
C LEU A 232 19.93 11.10 6.31
N ARG A 233 19.62 9.80 6.36
CA ARG A 233 20.62 8.75 6.54
C ARG A 233 21.60 8.70 5.37
N HIS A 234 21.10 8.79 4.13
CA HIS A 234 21.95 8.91 2.94
C HIS A 234 22.81 10.17 2.99
N ALA A 235 22.23 11.32 3.35
CA ALA A 235 22.97 12.57 3.49
C ALA A 235 24.11 12.46 4.53
N ARG A 236 23.84 11.87 5.71
CA ARG A 236 24.85 11.63 6.76
C ARG A 236 25.99 10.73 6.26
N GLN A 237 25.66 9.66 5.54
CA GLN A 237 26.67 8.78 4.96
C GLN A 237 27.57 9.54 3.98
N SER A 238 26.98 10.26 3.02
CA SER A 238 27.74 11.03 2.04
C SER A 238 28.57 12.16 2.67
N LEU A 239 28.08 12.81 3.73
CA LEU A 239 28.87 13.80 4.49
C LEU A 239 30.10 13.14 5.13
N SER A 240 29.93 11.99 5.77
CA SER A 240 31.02 11.22 6.36
C SER A 240 32.06 10.79 5.32
N GLU A 241 31.63 10.39 4.11
CA GLU A 241 32.53 10.03 3.01
C GLU A 241 33.36 11.24 2.54
N LEU A 242 32.74 12.41 2.41
CA LEU A 242 33.46 13.65 2.08
C LEU A 242 34.43 14.05 3.19
N SER A 243 34.07 13.88 4.46
CA SER A 243 34.94 14.14 5.61
C SER A 243 36.19 13.24 5.60
N ALA A 244 36.01 11.95 5.26
CA ALA A 244 37.12 11.02 5.08
C ALA A 244 38.06 11.45 3.93
N LEU A 245 37.50 11.93 2.81
CA LEU A 245 38.29 12.48 1.69
C LEU A 245 39.09 13.72 2.11
N VAL A 246 38.47 14.67 2.81
CA VAL A 246 39.14 15.87 3.33
C VAL A 246 40.31 15.48 4.24
N THR A 247 40.11 14.50 5.11
CA THR A 247 41.13 13.99 6.03
C THR A 247 42.31 13.33 5.30
N SER A 248 42.05 12.66 4.16
CA SER A 248 43.10 12.00 3.37
C SER A 248 44.10 12.97 2.73
N ALA A 249 43.67 14.20 2.41
CA ALA A 249 44.52 15.21 1.77
C ALA A 249 44.14 16.65 2.20
N PRO A 250 44.39 17.02 3.48
CA PRO A 250 43.85 18.24 4.09
C PRO A 250 44.48 19.54 3.57
N LYS A 251 45.53 19.45 2.75
CA LYS A 251 46.23 20.59 2.13
C LYS A 251 46.00 20.67 0.62
N ASN A 252 45.17 19.81 0.03
CA ASN A 252 44.88 19.85 -1.40
C ASN A 252 43.72 20.84 -1.68
N PRO A 253 44.00 22.04 -2.22
CA PRO A 253 42.97 23.07 -2.39
C PRO A 253 41.92 22.71 -3.44
N VAL A 254 42.25 21.86 -4.43
CA VAL A 254 41.27 21.40 -5.43
C VAL A 254 40.28 20.46 -4.76
N LEU A 255 40.78 19.47 -4.02
CA LEU A 255 39.93 18.53 -3.29
C LEU A 255 39.02 19.25 -2.31
N LEU A 256 39.56 20.18 -1.51
CA LEU A 256 38.79 20.93 -0.53
C LEU A 256 37.66 21.74 -1.18
N ARG A 257 37.89 22.36 -2.35
CA ARG A 257 36.83 23.04 -3.11
C ARG A 257 35.76 22.06 -3.60
N MET A 258 36.17 20.88 -4.09
CA MET A 258 35.23 19.85 -4.54
C MET A 258 34.39 19.31 -3.38
N CYS A 259 35.00 19.00 -2.23
CA CYS A 259 34.27 18.57 -1.03
C CYS A 259 33.32 19.66 -0.52
N TYR A 260 33.75 20.93 -0.48
CA TYR A 260 32.88 22.04 -0.12
C TYR A 260 31.63 22.12 -1.02
N SER A 261 31.82 22.02 -2.34
CA SER A 261 30.70 21.99 -3.28
C SER A 261 29.83 20.74 -3.09
N GLY A 262 30.44 19.58 -2.83
CA GLY A 262 29.74 18.31 -2.60
C GLY A 262 28.83 18.35 -1.37
N ILE A 263 29.26 18.99 -0.28
CA ILE A 263 28.42 19.16 0.92
C ILE A 263 27.13 19.94 0.60
N ILE A 264 27.22 21.01 -0.20
CA ILE A 264 26.04 21.75 -0.65
C ILE A 264 25.18 20.90 -1.59
N THR A 265 25.79 20.09 -2.48
CA THR A 265 25.04 19.15 -3.32
C THR A 265 24.25 18.13 -2.49
N ILE A 266 24.82 17.62 -1.38
CA ILE A 266 24.12 16.70 -0.47
C ILE A 266 22.90 17.38 0.16
N MET A 267 23.04 18.63 0.61
CA MET A 267 21.91 19.42 1.11
C MET A 267 20.84 19.61 0.03
N GLU A 268 21.22 19.96 -1.21
CA GLU A 268 20.29 20.10 -2.33
C GLU A 268 19.51 18.81 -2.61
N ALA A 269 20.20 17.66 -2.64
CA ALA A 269 19.60 16.35 -2.86
C ALA A 269 18.61 16.00 -1.75
N TYR A 270 19.01 16.13 -0.48
CA TYR A 270 18.11 15.90 0.65
C TYR A 270 16.84 16.77 0.56
N LEU A 271 17.01 18.07 0.30
CA LEU A 271 15.88 19.00 0.21
C LEU A 271 14.95 18.68 -0.97
N ALA A 272 15.52 18.21 -2.08
CA ALA A 272 14.75 17.78 -3.24
C ALA A 272 13.96 16.50 -2.94
N ASP A 273 14.64 15.47 -2.43
CA ASP A 273 14.06 14.15 -2.16
C ASP A 273 12.88 14.25 -1.21
N ILE A 274 13.04 14.98 -0.09
CA ILE A 274 11.97 15.22 0.87
C ILE A 274 10.78 15.93 0.23
N PHE A 275 11.03 16.99 -0.54
CA PHE A 275 9.96 17.81 -1.09
C PHE A 275 9.19 17.08 -2.20
N ILE A 276 9.91 16.42 -3.11
CA ILE A 276 9.34 15.62 -4.20
C ILE A 276 8.50 14.48 -3.61
N ARG A 277 9.04 13.75 -2.62
CA ARG A 277 8.30 12.70 -1.92
C ARG A 277 7.02 13.23 -1.28
N ALA A 278 7.10 14.37 -0.60
CA ALA A 278 5.95 14.94 0.09
C ALA A 278 4.84 15.42 -0.86
N VAL A 279 5.18 15.96 -2.03
CA VAL A 279 4.19 16.46 -3.02
C VAL A 279 3.35 15.32 -3.63
N LYS A 280 3.75 14.05 -3.50
CA LYS A 280 2.89 12.92 -3.83
C LYS A 280 1.61 12.89 -2.99
N HIS A 281 1.66 13.35 -1.74
CA HIS A 281 0.49 13.37 -0.86
C HIS A 281 -0.52 14.44 -1.31
N PRO A 282 -1.83 14.10 -1.50
CA PRO A 282 -2.82 15.01 -2.07
C PRO A 282 -2.91 16.38 -1.39
N SER A 283 -2.82 16.42 -0.06
CA SER A 283 -2.87 17.67 0.70
C SER A 283 -1.65 18.57 0.45
N VAL A 284 -0.47 17.97 0.30
CA VAL A 284 0.78 18.72 0.03
C VAL A 284 0.77 19.17 -1.43
N LYS A 285 0.35 18.29 -2.35
CA LYS A 285 0.15 18.59 -3.78
C LYS A 285 -0.71 19.84 -3.95
N ARG A 286 -1.86 19.87 -3.27
CA ARG A 286 -2.76 21.02 -3.28
C ARG A 286 -2.08 22.29 -2.78
N ARG A 287 -1.44 22.24 -1.60
CA ARG A 287 -0.71 23.41 -1.07
C ARG A 287 0.38 23.87 -2.03
N PHE A 288 1.11 22.96 -2.68
CA PHE A 288 2.12 23.32 -3.67
C PHE A 288 1.52 24.06 -4.87
N VAL A 289 0.45 23.52 -5.47
CA VAL A 289 -0.27 24.15 -6.58
C VAL A 289 -0.79 25.54 -6.20
N GLU A 290 -1.37 25.66 -5.01
CA GLU A 290 -1.97 26.92 -4.52
C GLU A 290 -0.93 27.96 -4.09
N SER A 291 0.27 27.55 -3.67
CA SER A 291 1.27 28.42 -3.05
C SER A 291 2.44 28.81 -3.96
N TYR A 292 2.83 27.95 -4.90
CA TYR A 292 4.00 28.17 -5.74
C TYR A 292 3.81 29.33 -6.72
N ASP A 293 4.74 30.28 -6.69
CA ASP A 293 4.58 31.56 -7.39
C ASP A 293 4.42 31.41 -8.91
N LYS A 294 5.11 30.44 -9.54
CA LYS A 294 4.95 30.19 -10.98
C LYS A 294 3.51 29.80 -11.35
N PHE A 295 2.87 28.97 -10.54
CA PHE A 295 1.48 28.58 -10.75
C PHE A 295 0.52 29.73 -10.47
N LYS A 296 0.75 30.50 -9.41
CA LYS A 296 -0.03 31.72 -9.12
C LYS A 296 0.02 32.74 -10.25
N SER A 297 1.19 32.90 -10.86
CA SER A 297 1.42 33.84 -11.96
C SER A 297 1.07 33.31 -13.35
N SER A 298 0.57 32.07 -13.45
CA SER A 298 0.27 31.44 -14.73
C SER A 298 -0.92 32.10 -15.44
N THR A 299 -0.95 31.97 -16.77
CA THR A 299 -2.02 32.53 -17.60
C THR A 299 -3.37 31.94 -17.20
N ARG A 300 -4.31 32.80 -16.80
CA ARG A 300 -5.69 32.37 -16.49
C ARG A 300 -6.36 31.82 -17.73
N LYS A 301 -6.78 30.57 -17.66
CA LYS A 301 -7.56 29.89 -18.70
C LYS A 301 -9.07 29.97 -18.41
N PRO A 302 -9.94 29.87 -19.43
CA PRO A 302 -11.38 29.83 -19.20
C PRO A 302 -11.79 28.57 -18.42
N LEU A 303 -12.88 28.66 -17.64
CA LEU A 303 -13.39 27.54 -16.85
C LEU A 303 -13.74 26.31 -17.72
N SER A 304 -14.08 26.51 -18.99
CA SER A 304 -14.31 25.42 -19.95
C SER A 304 -13.08 24.52 -20.17
N ASP A 305 -11.87 25.00 -19.85
CA ASP A 305 -10.62 24.23 -19.96
C ASP A 305 -10.24 23.52 -18.64
N ILE A 306 -11.16 23.44 -17.67
CA ILE A 306 -10.83 22.91 -16.34
C ILE A 306 -10.47 21.43 -16.37
N TYR A 307 -11.20 20.61 -17.12
CA TYR A 307 -10.90 19.17 -17.21
C TYR A 307 -9.55 18.92 -17.88
N ASN A 308 -9.22 19.63 -18.96
CA ASN A 308 -7.89 19.54 -19.58
C ASN A 308 -6.76 19.98 -18.61
N GLN A 309 -7.02 20.96 -17.74
CA GLN A 309 -6.07 21.37 -16.71
C GLN A 309 -5.90 20.30 -15.62
N LEU A 310 -6.99 19.66 -15.19
CA LEU A 310 -6.94 18.56 -14.22
C LEU A 310 -6.20 17.36 -14.81
N ASP A 311 -6.51 16.97 -16.04
CA ASP A 311 -5.89 15.83 -16.75
C ASP A 311 -4.37 16.02 -16.93
N SER A 312 -3.90 17.26 -17.06
CA SER A 312 -2.48 17.58 -17.24
C SER A 312 -1.76 18.03 -15.96
N LEU A 313 -2.47 18.18 -14.84
CA LEU A 313 -1.94 18.81 -13.63
C LEU A 313 -0.75 18.05 -13.06
N ASP A 314 -0.86 16.73 -12.94
CA ASP A 314 0.21 15.91 -12.35
C ASP A 314 1.50 15.99 -13.17
N LYS A 315 1.38 15.98 -14.51
CA LYS A 315 2.53 16.15 -15.41
C LYS A 315 3.17 17.52 -15.25
N VAL A 316 2.38 18.59 -15.16
CA VAL A 316 2.88 19.96 -14.96
C VAL A 316 3.58 20.09 -13.61
N ILE A 317 3.04 19.48 -12.54
CA ILE A 317 3.67 19.45 -11.22
C ILE A 317 5.02 18.74 -11.30
N GLU A 318 5.07 17.57 -11.93
CA GLU A 318 6.29 16.77 -12.08
C GLU A 318 7.38 17.55 -12.83
N GLU A 319 7.06 18.15 -13.98
CA GLU A 319 7.99 18.97 -14.76
C GLU A 319 8.53 20.16 -13.93
N GLU A 320 7.68 20.82 -13.15
CA GLU A 320 8.08 21.93 -12.31
C GLU A 320 8.96 21.51 -11.14
N LEU A 321 8.67 20.38 -10.49
CA LEU A 321 9.50 19.81 -9.41
C LEU A 321 10.92 19.52 -9.91
N PHE A 322 11.06 18.92 -11.09
CA PHE A 322 12.39 18.63 -11.67
C PHE A 322 13.15 19.88 -12.10
N SER A 323 12.45 20.98 -12.41
CA SER A 323 13.07 22.26 -12.76
C SER A 323 13.52 23.10 -11.56
N LEU A 324 13.10 22.71 -10.34
CA LEU A 324 13.26 23.52 -9.14
C LEU A 324 14.71 23.50 -8.63
N SER A 325 15.28 24.67 -8.40
CA SER A 325 16.63 24.80 -7.84
C SER A 325 16.61 24.78 -6.32
N PHE A 326 16.89 23.60 -5.73
CA PHE A 326 16.88 23.41 -4.28
C PHE A 326 18.03 24.08 -3.52
N HIS A 327 19.00 24.70 -4.21
CA HIS A 327 19.98 25.60 -3.57
C HIS A 327 19.49 27.04 -3.43
N HIS A 328 18.38 27.44 -4.06
CA HIS A 328 17.86 28.80 -3.92
C HIS A 328 17.12 28.97 -2.58
N ILE A 329 17.89 29.20 -1.51
CA ILE A 329 17.43 29.20 -0.10
C ILE A 329 16.14 29.99 0.14
N PRO A 330 15.94 31.22 -0.39
CA PRO A 330 14.69 31.94 -0.16
C PRO A 330 13.45 31.23 -0.71
N THR A 331 13.56 30.64 -1.91
CA THR A 331 12.45 29.90 -2.53
C THR A 331 12.17 28.62 -1.76
N VAL A 332 13.21 27.84 -1.44
CA VAL A 332 13.04 26.57 -0.73
C VAL A 332 12.50 26.79 0.68
N THR A 333 12.97 27.83 1.40
CA THR A 333 12.43 28.20 2.72
C THR A 333 10.94 28.48 2.65
N LYS A 334 10.50 29.27 1.66
CA LYS A 334 9.08 29.58 1.45
C LYS A 334 8.27 28.31 1.14
N LEU A 335 8.78 27.46 0.25
CA LEU A 335 8.09 26.23 -0.14
C LEU A 335 7.95 25.23 1.01
N TYR A 336 9.02 25.01 1.78
CA TYR A 336 8.96 24.15 2.97
C TYR A 336 7.96 24.68 3.99
N GLN A 337 7.92 25.99 4.19
CA GLN A 337 6.97 26.60 5.12
C GLN A 337 5.52 26.53 4.62
N GLU A 338 5.26 26.84 3.35
CA GLU A 338 3.89 26.91 2.81
C GLU A 338 3.33 25.51 2.45
N CYS A 339 4.17 24.59 1.99
CA CYS A 339 3.75 23.27 1.52
C CYS A 339 3.91 22.18 2.59
N LEU A 340 5.02 22.18 3.33
CA LEU A 340 5.32 21.15 4.31
C LEU A 340 5.06 21.58 5.75
N LEU A 341 4.76 22.86 5.98
CA LEU A 341 4.61 23.45 7.31
C LEU A 341 5.88 23.34 8.16
N ILE A 342 7.04 23.19 7.51
CA ILE A 342 8.36 23.07 8.13
C ILE A 342 9.04 24.43 8.12
N ARG A 343 9.62 24.82 9.25
CA ARG A 343 10.39 26.06 9.38
C ARG A 343 11.87 25.76 9.46
N PHE A 344 12.64 26.41 8.60
CA PHE A 344 14.10 26.34 8.67
C PHE A 344 14.60 27.16 9.87
N PRO A 345 15.65 26.71 10.59
CA PRO A 345 16.17 27.46 11.74
C PRO A 345 16.73 28.81 11.26
N PRO A 346 16.19 29.94 11.73
CA PRO A 346 16.47 31.26 11.14
C PRO A 346 17.94 31.69 11.33
N ASP A 347 18.56 31.27 12.41
CA ASP A 347 19.91 31.69 12.80
C ASP A 347 20.99 31.16 11.85
N ILE A 348 20.77 30.00 11.22
CA ILE A 348 21.74 29.34 10.32
C ILE A 348 21.52 29.67 8.84
N LEU A 349 20.34 30.20 8.45
CA LEU A 349 20.00 30.48 7.05
C LEU A 349 20.98 31.43 6.36
N LYS A 350 21.50 32.42 7.08
CA LYS A 350 22.45 33.39 6.53
C LYS A 350 23.78 32.72 6.14
N ASP A 351 24.25 31.79 6.94
CA ASP A 351 25.50 31.08 6.69
C ASP A 351 25.32 30.01 5.60
N ILE A 352 24.16 29.35 5.54
CA ILE A 352 23.80 28.47 4.41
C ILE A 352 23.78 29.26 3.10
N ALA A 353 23.08 30.41 3.06
CA ALA A 353 23.02 31.25 1.88
C ALA A 353 24.41 31.74 1.42
N ARG A 354 25.30 32.08 2.36
CA ARG A 354 26.69 32.41 2.05
C ARG A 354 27.42 31.21 1.43
N SER A 355 27.23 30.02 1.98
CA SER A 355 27.88 28.80 1.50
C SER A 355 27.41 28.39 0.10
N VAL A 356 26.13 28.58 -0.22
CA VAL A 356 25.60 28.40 -1.57
C VAL A 356 26.26 29.36 -2.57
N ILE A 357 26.49 30.62 -2.20
CA ILE A 357 27.21 31.58 -3.06
C ILE A 357 28.63 31.10 -3.34
N ILE A 358 29.33 30.62 -2.31
CA ILE A 358 30.69 30.06 -2.47
C ILE A 358 30.67 28.83 -3.38
N ARG A 359 29.71 27.90 -3.20
CA ARG A 359 29.52 26.76 -4.11
C ARG A 359 29.27 27.19 -5.55
N HIS A 360 28.45 28.21 -5.78
CA HIS A 360 28.22 28.76 -7.11
C HIS A 360 29.52 29.29 -7.74
N ASP A 361 30.35 30.00 -6.95
CA ASP A 361 31.66 30.47 -7.39
C ASP A 361 32.64 29.32 -7.66
N ILE A 362 32.64 28.26 -6.85
CA ILE A 362 33.43 27.05 -7.08
C ILE A 362 33.09 26.43 -8.43
N VAL A 363 31.80 26.19 -8.69
CA VAL A 363 31.33 25.46 -9.88
C VAL A 363 31.39 26.31 -11.15
N HIS A 364 30.92 27.56 -11.11
CA HIS A 364 30.77 28.38 -12.32
C HIS A 364 31.88 29.39 -12.55
N ARG A 365 32.73 29.63 -11.54
CA ARG A 365 33.83 30.62 -11.62
C ARG A 365 35.18 30.03 -11.19
N ASN A 366 35.30 28.69 -11.15
CA ASN A 366 36.50 27.97 -10.73
C ASN A 366 37.07 28.46 -9.37
N GLY A 367 36.15 28.71 -8.43
CA GLY A 367 36.47 29.18 -7.08
C GLY A 367 36.84 30.65 -6.98
N ARG A 368 36.50 31.47 -7.98
CA ARG A 368 36.68 32.93 -7.95
C ARG A 368 35.36 33.65 -7.72
N ASP A 369 35.40 34.71 -6.92
CA ASP A 369 34.26 35.60 -6.78
C ASP A 369 34.03 36.45 -8.05
N LYS A 370 32.97 37.27 -8.03
CA LYS A 370 32.64 38.21 -9.13
C LYS A 370 33.73 39.24 -9.43
N LYS A 371 34.69 39.44 -8.51
CA LYS A 371 35.83 40.36 -8.65
C LYS A 371 37.10 39.62 -9.10
N GLY A 372 37.03 38.31 -9.34
CA GLY A 372 38.15 37.48 -9.76
C GLY A 372 39.05 36.99 -8.61
N LYS A 373 38.71 37.28 -7.35
CA LYS A 373 39.50 36.83 -6.18
C LYS A 373 39.14 35.38 -5.85
N HIS A 374 40.15 34.54 -5.64
CA HIS A 374 39.93 33.16 -5.21
C HIS A 374 39.40 33.11 -3.77
N HIS A 375 38.39 32.26 -3.55
CA HIS A 375 38.00 31.83 -2.21
C HIS A 375 39.11 30.96 -1.61
N LEU A 376 39.57 31.34 -0.42
CA LEU A 376 40.47 30.51 0.37
C LEU A 376 39.61 29.47 1.10
N ILE A 377 39.76 28.20 0.73
CA ILE A 377 39.07 27.08 1.38
C ILE A 377 40.14 26.16 1.93
N GLU A 378 40.05 25.92 3.22
CA GLU A 378 40.97 25.10 4.02
C GLU A 378 40.17 24.01 4.71
N CYS A 379 40.83 22.96 5.19
CA CYS A 379 40.19 21.84 5.88
C CYS A 379 39.15 22.29 6.94
N HIS A 380 39.49 23.27 7.78
CA HIS A 380 38.58 23.77 8.81
C HIS A 380 37.29 24.41 8.25
N HIS A 381 37.35 25.06 7.08
CA HIS A 381 36.17 25.64 6.43
C HIS A 381 35.19 24.55 5.96
N VAL A 382 35.73 23.42 5.48
CA VAL A 382 34.92 22.28 5.03
C VAL A 382 34.26 21.61 6.24
N ASN A 383 35.02 21.38 7.32
CA ASN A 383 34.48 20.77 8.55
C ASN A 383 33.42 21.65 9.23
N GLN A 384 33.60 22.97 9.19
CA GLN A 384 32.58 23.92 9.67
C GLN A 384 31.30 23.84 8.84
N LEU A 385 31.42 23.76 7.51
CA LEU A 385 30.26 23.59 6.64
C LEU A 385 29.56 22.26 6.87
N GLU A 386 30.31 21.17 7.04
CA GLU A 386 29.77 19.85 7.37
C GLU A 386 28.95 19.89 8.66
N THR A 387 29.51 20.47 9.72
CA THR A 387 28.82 20.64 11.01
C THR A 387 27.52 21.45 10.86
N LEU A 388 27.59 22.55 10.10
CA LEU A 388 26.43 23.39 9.81
C LEU A 388 25.35 22.61 9.03
N MET A 389 25.73 21.76 8.07
CA MET A 389 24.78 20.94 7.33
C MET A 389 24.15 19.86 8.21
N HIS A 390 24.89 19.21 9.11
CA HIS A 390 24.30 18.28 10.06
C HIS A 390 23.20 18.95 10.89
N GLU A 391 23.48 20.09 11.50
CA GLU A 391 22.51 20.84 12.30
C GLU A 391 21.27 21.25 11.47
N PHE A 392 21.49 21.73 10.24
CA PHE A 392 20.42 22.17 9.36
C PHE A 392 19.49 21.02 8.94
N LEU A 393 20.07 19.92 8.45
CA LEU A 393 19.30 18.79 7.94
C LEU A 393 18.57 18.06 9.08
N GLU A 394 19.21 17.88 10.24
CA GLU A 394 18.59 17.26 11.42
C GLU A 394 17.42 18.09 11.98
N GLY A 395 17.55 19.43 11.98
CA GLY A 395 16.46 20.31 12.40
C GLY A 395 15.23 20.23 11.50
N ILE A 396 15.43 19.98 10.20
CA ILE A 396 14.35 19.75 9.23
C ILE A 396 13.75 18.35 9.44
N ASP A 397 14.60 17.32 9.49
CA ASP A 397 14.20 15.92 9.60
C ASP A 397 13.35 15.64 10.84
N LYS A 398 13.73 16.24 11.96
CA LYS A 398 12.95 16.14 13.20
C LYS A 398 11.51 16.61 13.03
N GLN A 399 11.30 17.73 12.32
CA GLN A 399 9.94 18.24 12.05
C GLN A 399 9.15 17.30 11.13
N ILE A 400 9.82 16.59 10.21
CA ILE A 400 9.19 15.59 9.34
C ILE A 400 8.72 14.40 10.17
N LEU A 401 9.60 13.85 11.01
CA LEU A 401 9.28 12.71 11.87
C LEU A 401 8.17 13.05 12.88
N ASP A 402 8.17 14.28 13.42
CA ASP A 402 7.09 14.76 14.28
C ASP A 402 5.74 14.77 13.52
N GLY A 403 5.77 15.16 12.24
CA GLY A 403 4.60 15.10 11.35
C GLY A 403 4.09 13.68 11.08
N LEU A 404 4.98 12.70 10.90
CA LEU A 404 4.60 11.30 10.68
C LEU A 404 3.86 10.69 11.89
N ARG A 405 4.08 11.20 13.09
CA ARG A 405 3.44 10.70 14.33
C ARG A 405 2.02 11.22 14.54
N LEU A 406 1.62 12.26 13.80
CA LEU A 406 0.29 12.84 13.92
C LEU A 406 -0.67 12.03 13.04
N PRO A 407 -1.79 11.51 13.59
CA PRO A 407 -2.79 10.84 12.78
C PRO A 407 -3.33 11.83 11.75
N PHE A 408 -3.24 11.49 10.46
CA PHE A 408 -3.93 12.22 9.42
C PHE A 408 -5.42 12.20 9.74
N HIS A 409 -5.96 13.33 10.18
CA HIS A 409 -7.41 13.53 10.18
C HIS A 409 -7.81 13.67 8.71
N ASN A 410 -8.23 12.57 8.11
CA ASN A 410 -9.02 12.61 6.88
C ASN A 410 -10.39 13.20 7.24
N GLU A 411 -10.44 14.50 7.47
CA GLU A 411 -11.68 15.22 7.29
C GLU A 411 -11.97 15.21 5.79
N ASN A 412 -13.08 14.54 5.43
CA ASN A 412 -13.70 14.42 4.11
C ASN A 412 -13.49 13.08 3.37
N GLU A 413 -14.06 12.01 3.92
CA GLU A 413 -14.96 11.21 3.06
C GLU A 413 -16.14 12.12 2.70
N PHE A 414 -16.05 12.79 1.55
CA PHE A 414 -17.22 13.39 0.94
C PHE A 414 -18.20 12.24 0.65
N GLN A 415 -19.21 12.10 1.49
CA GLN A 415 -20.49 11.54 1.09
C GLN A 415 -20.95 12.34 -0.13
N MET A 416 -20.93 11.69 -1.29
CA MET A 416 -21.69 12.13 -2.46
C MET A 416 -22.51 10.97 -2.97
#